data_AF-A0A7V1KN92-F1
#
_entry.id   AF-A0A7V1KN92-F1
#
_cell.length_a   1.000
_cell.length_b   1.000
_cell.length_c   1.000
_cell.angle_alpha   90.00
_cell.angle_beta   90.00
_cell.angle_gamma   90.00
#
_symmetry.space_group_name_H-M   'P 1'
#
loop_
_entity.id
_entity.type
_entity.pdbx_description
1 polymer ?
#
loop_
_entity_poly.entity_id
_entity_poly.type
_entity_poly.pdbx_seq_one_letter_code
_entity_poly.pdbx_strand_id
1 'polypeptide(L)'
;MRYVVMALLGAAVLAEATPPGWMVQLVDELEWMEGALLEATYFCALGVMAPALVDQHILAQRVVNILEGGGGPHFDPRLAGEEELPGVIPRLQALAQWLAQEDLPPGERELLRFHFTNVSVFLSLSLEAALRGARVRSLIPGTMSMRTAYAFLLAALGPEEDELAYLGGIRPLLSRYRPLVEADAGS
;
A
#
# COMPACT_ATOMS: atom_id res chain seq x y z
N MET A 1 25.46 -37.51 49.91
CA MET A 1 25.51 -38.18 48.59
C MET A 1 24.69 -37.36 47.62
N ARG A 2 25.29 -37.03 46.47
CA ARG A 2 24.80 -36.09 45.45
C ARG A 2 23.62 -36.70 44.68
N TYR A 3 22.50 -35.99 44.61
CA TYR A 3 21.49 -36.21 43.57
C TYR A 3 21.94 -35.51 42.30
N VAL A 4 22.25 -36.29 41.27
CA VAL A 4 22.48 -35.79 39.91
C VAL A 4 21.10 -35.55 39.30
N VAL A 5 20.68 -34.29 39.25
CA VAL A 5 19.56 -33.87 38.41
C VAL A 5 20.09 -33.80 36.98
N MET A 6 19.82 -34.86 36.20
CA MET A 6 20.00 -34.82 34.76
C MET A 6 18.98 -33.83 34.19
N ALA A 7 19.41 -32.61 33.95
CA ALA A 7 18.69 -31.66 33.12
C ALA A 7 18.71 -32.20 31.69
N LEU A 8 17.61 -32.82 31.28
CA LEU A 8 17.28 -33.01 29.87
C LEU A 8 17.05 -31.61 29.28
N LEU A 9 18.15 -31.00 28.81
CA LEU A 9 18.13 -29.92 27.83
C LEU A 9 17.47 -30.47 26.57
N GLY A 10 16.14 -30.34 26.51
CA GLY A 10 15.40 -30.46 25.27
C GLY A 10 15.86 -29.33 24.36
N ALA A 11 16.81 -29.64 23.49
CA ALA A 11 17.10 -28.83 22.32
C ALA A 11 15.86 -28.86 21.44
N ALA A 12 14.94 -27.91 21.67
CA ALA A 12 13.98 -27.52 20.66
C ALA A 12 14.81 -26.96 19.51
N VAL A 13 14.98 -27.79 18.48
CA VAL A 13 15.44 -27.36 17.18
C VAL A 13 14.46 -26.28 16.75
N LEU A 14 14.85 -25.02 16.86
CA LEU A 14 14.23 -23.92 16.16
C LEU A 14 14.50 -24.21 14.68
N ALA A 15 13.64 -25.00 14.05
CA ALA A 15 13.57 -25.02 12.61
C ALA A 15 13.11 -23.60 12.23
N GLU A 16 14.02 -22.81 11.68
CA GLU A 16 13.66 -21.60 10.93
C GLU A 16 12.67 -22.06 9.85
N ALA A 17 11.40 -21.78 10.10
CA ALA A 17 10.35 -22.11 9.17
C ALA A 17 10.40 -21.04 8.08
N THR A 18 10.95 -21.40 6.92
CA THR A 18 10.95 -20.56 5.72
C THR A 18 9.55 -19.98 5.52
N PRO A 19 9.41 -18.66 5.34
CA PRO A 19 8.12 -18.01 5.21
C PRO A 19 7.38 -18.60 4.00
N PRO A 20 6.06 -18.81 4.11
CA PRO A 20 5.29 -19.35 3.00
C PRO A 20 5.35 -18.38 1.81
N GLY A 21 5.40 -18.93 0.59
CA GLY A 21 5.59 -18.11 -0.63
C GLY A 21 4.56 -16.99 -0.80
N TRP A 22 3.35 -17.16 -0.26
CA TRP A 22 2.34 -16.11 -0.30
C TRP A 22 2.73 -14.84 0.47
N MET A 23 3.51 -15.01 1.55
CA MET A 23 3.93 -13.93 2.43
C MET A 23 5.01 -13.07 1.77
N VAL A 24 5.96 -13.70 1.07
CA VAL A 24 7.02 -12.99 0.33
C VAL A 24 6.40 -12.12 -0.76
N GLN A 25 5.55 -12.70 -1.60
CA GLN A 25 4.88 -11.94 -2.67
C GLN A 25 3.93 -10.86 -2.12
N LEU A 26 3.27 -11.11 -0.98
CA LEU A 26 2.49 -10.09 -0.29
C LEU A 26 3.35 -8.90 0.12
N VAL A 27 4.49 -9.14 0.76
CA VAL A 27 5.40 -8.06 1.21
C VAL A 27 5.91 -7.28 0.00
N ASP A 28 6.43 -7.95 -1.03
CA ASP A 28 6.95 -7.29 -2.24
C ASP A 28 5.92 -6.36 -2.89
N GLU A 29 4.66 -6.83 -3.02
CA GLU A 29 3.58 -6.02 -3.59
C GLU A 29 3.21 -4.84 -2.68
N LEU A 30 3.13 -5.05 -1.36
CA LEU A 30 2.81 -3.99 -0.41
C LEU A 30 3.90 -2.92 -0.36
N GLU A 31 5.18 -3.29 -0.47
CA GLU A 31 6.30 -2.35 -0.51
C GLU A 31 6.28 -1.48 -1.76
N TRP A 32 6.01 -2.11 -2.91
CA TRP A 32 5.84 -1.36 -4.15
C TRP A 32 4.66 -0.38 -4.04
N MET A 33 3.52 -0.84 -3.48
CA MET A 33 2.35 0.02 -3.30
C MET A 33 2.62 1.15 -2.31
N GLU A 34 3.32 0.90 -1.20
CA GLU A 34 3.74 1.95 -0.27
C GLU A 34 4.57 3.01 -0.99
N GLY A 35 5.60 2.61 -1.74
CA GLY A 35 6.44 3.52 -2.52
C GLY A 35 5.63 4.37 -3.51
N ALA A 36 4.74 3.74 -4.27
CA ALA A 36 3.88 4.42 -5.24
C ALA A 36 2.91 5.41 -4.55
N LEU A 37 2.33 5.04 -3.41
CA LEU A 37 1.44 5.92 -2.66
C LEU A 37 2.19 7.08 -2.00
N LEU A 38 3.43 6.89 -1.56
CA LEU A 38 4.29 7.97 -1.09
C LEU A 38 4.62 8.96 -2.21
N GLU A 39 4.87 8.47 -3.43
CA GLU A 39 5.03 9.34 -4.60
C GLU A 39 3.71 10.11 -4.92
N ALA A 40 2.57 9.44 -4.88
CA ALA A 40 1.27 10.07 -5.08
C ALA A 40 0.96 11.13 -4.00
N THR A 41 1.29 10.88 -2.73
CA THR A 41 1.11 11.87 -1.66
C THR A 41 2.03 13.06 -1.86
N TYR A 42 3.26 12.86 -2.33
CA TYR A 42 4.18 13.93 -2.72
C TYR A 42 3.59 14.82 -3.83
N PHE A 43 3.06 14.22 -4.91
CA PHE A 43 2.40 14.99 -5.96
C PHE A 43 1.14 15.70 -5.48
N CYS A 44 0.39 15.11 -4.56
CA CYS A 44 -0.73 15.80 -3.92
C CYS A 44 -0.25 17.04 -3.16
N ALA A 45 0.80 16.93 -2.34
CA ALA A 45 1.36 18.04 -1.58
C ALA A 45 1.85 19.16 -2.51
N LEU A 46 2.56 18.82 -3.60
CA LEU A 46 2.95 19.78 -4.62
C LEU A 46 1.73 20.43 -5.29
N GLY A 47 0.69 19.64 -5.62
CA GLY A 47 -0.52 20.13 -6.27
C GLY A 47 -1.33 21.10 -5.40
N VAL A 48 -1.25 20.96 -4.08
CA VAL A 48 -1.80 21.92 -3.10
C VAL A 48 -1.05 23.24 -3.16
N MET A 49 0.27 23.19 -3.34
CA MET A 49 1.17 24.35 -3.35
C MET A 49 1.44 24.92 -4.74
N ALA A 50 0.79 24.37 -5.78
CA ALA A 50 1.03 24.72 -7.17
C ALA A 50 0.70 26.21 -7.43
N PRO A 51 1.62 26.97 -8.05
CA PRO A 51 1.43 28.40 -8.30
C PRO A 51 0.48 28.68 -9.47
N ALA A 52 0.34 27.73 -10.40
CA ALA A 52 -0.51 27.85 -11.58
C ALA A 52 -1.44 26.65 -11.75
N LEU A 53 -2.59 26.91 -12.40
CA LEU A 53 -3.62 25.89 -12.61
C LEU A 53 -3.11 24.72 -13.45
N VAL A 54 -2.26 25.02 -14.44
CA VAL A 54 -1.67 23.99 -15.31
C VAL A 54 -0.77 23.04 -14.51
N ASP A 55 0.02 23.55 -13.58
CA ASP A 55 0.89 22.72 -12.74
C ASP A 55 0.06 21.82 -11.82
N GLN A 56 -1.00 22.38 -11.24
CA GLN A 56 -1.94 21.62 -10.42
C GLN A 56 -2.63 20.50 -11.21
N HIS A 57 -3.02 20.76 -12.46
CA HIS A 57 -3.61 19.74 -13.34
C HIS A 57 -2.62 18.63 -13.66
N ILE A 58 -1.37 18.98 -13.97
CA ILE A 58 -0.31 18.01 -14.23
C ILE A 58 -0.07 17.13 -12.99
N LEU A 59 0.03 17.74 -11.81
CA LEU A 59 0.27 17.01 -10.55
C LEU A 59 -0.92 16.14 -10.17
N ALA A 60 -2.16 16.62 -10.37
CA ALA A 60 -3.37 15.81 -10.21
C ALA A 60 -3.38 14.61 -11.16
N GLN A 61 -3.03 14.82 -12.42
CA GLN A 61 -2.98 13.75 -13.42
C GLN A 61 -1.87 12.73 -13.13
N ARG A 62 -0.72 13.14 -12.56
CA ARG A 62 0.32 12.22 -12.09
C ARG A 62 -0.21 11.29 -11.00
N VAL A 63 -1.01 11.79 -10.07
CA VAL A 63 -1.68 10.97 -9.04
C VAL A 63 -2.64 9.96 -9.67
N VAL A 64 -3.46 10.40 -10.64
CA VAL A 64 -4.37 9.51 -11.40
C VAL A 64 -3.57 8.41 -12.10
N ASN A 65 -2.48 8.75 -12.76
CA ASN A 65 -1.63 7.81 -13.47
C ASN A 65 -1.01 6.76 -12.53
N ILE A 66 -0.58 7.14 -11.32
CA ILE A 66 -0.07 6.18 -10.32
C ILE A 66 -1.18 5.23 -9.85
N LEU A 67 -2.38 5.75 -9.60
CA LEU A 67 -3.48 4.96 -9.06
C LEU A 67 -4.07 3.97 -10.08
N GLU A 68 -4.26 4.40 -11.33
CA GLU A 68 -4.86 3.56 -12.37
C GLU A 68 -3.83 2.79 -13.22
N GLY A 69 -2.65 3.38 -13.47
CA GLY A 69 -1.62 2.85 -14.39
C GLY A 69 -2.03 2.87 -15.86
N GLY A 70 -1.19 2.29 -16.72
CA GLY A 70 -1.33 2.37 -18.19
C GLY A 70 -2.64 1.82 -18.77
N GLY A 71 -3.26 0.85 -18.08
CA GLY A 71 -4.57 0.29 -18.46
C GLY A 71 -5.78 1.11 -17.96
N GLY A 72 -5.53 2.22 -17.27
CA GLY A 72 -6.54 3.07 -16.64
C GLY A 72 -7.39 3.87 -17.61
N PRO A 73 -8.69 4.06 -17.34
CA PRO A 73 -9.58 4.85 -18.21
C PRO A 73 -9.21 6.34 -18.29
N HIS A 74 -8.48 6.86 -17.31
CA HIS A 74 -8.07 8.26 -17.26
C HIS A 74 -6.56 8.45 -17.35
N PHE A 75 -5.81 7.40 -17.71
CA PHE A 75 -4.37 7.47 -17.87
C PHE A 75 -3.96 8.46 -18.96
N ASP A 76 -2.97 9.32 -18.66
CA ASP A 76 -2.35 10.21 -19.66
C ASP A 76 -0.89 9.80 -19.89
N PRO A 77 -0.55 9.16 -21.04
CA PRO A 77 0.80 8.67 -21.32
C PRO A 77 1.84 9.79 -21.41
N ARG A 78 1.44 11.04 -21.69
CA ARG A 78 2.37 12.18 -21.75
C ARG A 78 2.92 12.55 -20.39
N LEU A 79 2.23 12.12 -19.34
CA LEU A 79 2.58 12.32 -17.93
C LEU A 79 2.87 10.99 -17.24
N ALA A 80 3.24 9.95 -18.00
CA ALA A 80 3.70 8.68 -17.45
C ALA A 80 5.20 8.73 -17.10
N GLY A 81 5.69 7.71 -16.37
CA GLY A 81 7.11 7.40 -16.26
C GLY A 81 7.60 6.65 -17.50
N GLU A 82 8.84 6.14 -17.47
CA GLU A 82 9.45 5.42 -18.60
C GLU A 82 8.83 4.04 -18.85
N GLU A 83 8.29 3.39 -17.81
CA GLU A 83 7.60 2.10 -17.91
C GLU A 83 6.09 2.24 -17.66
N GLU A 84 5.29 1.71 -18.58
CA GLU A 84 3.84 1.57 -18.39
C GLU A 84 3.54 0.35 -17.51
N LEU A 85 3.54 0.57 -16.19
CA LEU A 85 3.16 -0.45 -15.21
C LEU A 85 1.66 -0.35 -14.85
N PRO A 86 1.05 -1.46 -14.40
CA PRO A 86 -0.27 -1.42 -13.76
C PRO A 86 -0.24 -0.51 -12.52
N GLY A 87 -1.32 0.26 -12.31
CA GLY A 87 -1.41 1.17 -11.17
C GLY A 87 -1.67 0.46 -9.86
N VAL A 88 -1.65 1.22 -8.77
CA VAL A 88 -1.87 0.68 -7.41
C VAL A 88 -3.22 -0.03 -7.28
N ILE A 89 -4.30 0.53 -7.85
CA ILE A 89 -5.65 -0.05 -7.76
C ILE A 89 -5.74 -1.43 -8.43
N PRO A 90 -5.39 -1.58 -9.73
CA PRO A 90 -5.46 -2.90 -10.36
C PRO A 90 -4.50 -3.91 -9.73
N ARG A 91 -3.32 -3.48 -9.23
CA ARG A 91 -2.41 -4.40 -8.51
C ARG A 91 -3.00 -4.88 -7.19
N LEU A 92 -3.59 -4.00 -6.38
CA LEU A 92 -4.27 -4.40 -5.14
C LEU A 92 -5.40 -5.38 -5.41
N GLN A 93 -6.19 -5.15 -6.46
CA GLN A 93 -7.27 -6.05 -6.87
C GLN A 93 -6.74 -7.43 -7.29
N ALA A 94 -5.66 -7.47 -8.10
CA ALA A 94 -5.02 -8.70 -8.52
C ALA A 94 -4.44 -9.48 -7.32
N LEU A 95 -3.75 -8.78 -6.43
CA LEU A 95 -3.19 -9.35 -5.20
C LEU A 95 -4.29 -9.95 -4.31
N ALA A 96 -5.40 -9.22 -4.11
CA ALA A 96 -6.54 -9.71 -3.34
C ALA A 96 -7.17 -10.98 -3.96
N GLN A 97 -7.32 -11.00 -5.29
CA GLN A 97 -7.87 -12.14 -6.02
C GLN A 97 -6.96 -13.37 -5.99
N TRP A 98 -5.64 -13.16 -6.08
CA TRP A 98 -4.67 -14.23 -5.96
C TRP A 98 -4.63 -14.78 -4.54
N LEU A 99 -4.53 -13.94 -3.50
CA LEU A 99 -4.57 -14.37 -2.09
C LEU A 99 -5.86 -15.12 -1.72
N ALA A 100 -6.99 -14.82 -2.38
CA ALA A 100 -8.24 -15.54 -2.17
C ALA A 100 -8.18 -17.01 -2.64
N GLN A 101 -7.23 -17.36 -3.52
CA GLN A 101 -7.01 -18.71 -4.04
C GLN A 101 -5.98 -19.48 -3.20
N GLU A 102 -5.18 -18.77 -2.38
CA GLU A 102 -4.18 -19.35 -1.51
C GLU A 102 -4.79 -19.98 -0.25
N ASP A 103 -4.13 -21.04 0.25
CA ASP A 103 -4.52 -21.72 1.48
C ASP A 103 -4.03 -20.96 2.72
N LEU A 104 -4.69 -19.82 2.98
CA LEU A 104 -4.40 -18.96 4.11
C LEU A 104 -5.09 -19.47 5.40
N PRO A 105 -4.42 -19.38 6.56
CA PRO A 105 -5.09 -19.54 7.85
C PRO A 105 -6.32 -18.62 7.95
N PRO A 106 -7.45 -19.07 8.53
CA PRO A 106 -8.68 -18.28 8.55
C PRO A 106 -8.50 -16.87 9.13
N GLY A 107 -7.72 -16.72 10.21
CA GLY A 107 -7.44 -15.41 10.82
C GLY A 107 -6.66 -14.47 9.89
N GLU A 108 -5.68 -14.99 9.13
CA GLU A 108 -4.92 -14.21 8.16
C GLU A 108 -5.80 -13.78 6.98
N ARG A 109 -6.68 -14.67 6.50
CA ARG A 109 -7.63 -14.35 5.43
C ARG A 109 -8.57 -13.22 5.83
N GLU A 110 -9.10 -13.24 7.05
CA GLU A 110 -10.01 -12.20 7.54
C GLU A 110 -9.30 -10.86 7.73
N LEU A 111 -8.08 -10.89 8.27
CA LEU A 111 -7.23 -9.71 8.43
C LEU A 111 -6.92 -9.08 7.08
N LEU A 112 -6.39 -9.85 6.11
CA LEU A 112 -6.06 -9.34 4.78
C LEU A 112 -7.29 -8.76 4.08
N ARG A 113 -8.44 -9.43 4.18
CA ARG A 113 -9.71 -8.93 3.62
C ARG A 113 -10.10 -7.58 4.23
N PHE A 114 -9.99 -7.43 5.54
CA PHE A 114 -10.27 -6.16 6.22
C PHE A 114 -9.37 -5.03 5.71
N HIS A 115 -8.05 -5.24 5.70
CA HIS A 115 -7.10 -4.23 5.24
C HIS A 115 -7.32 -3.87 3.76
N PHE A 116 -7.42 -4.86 2.87
CA PHE A 116 -7.60 -4.60 1.43
C PHE A 116 -8.91 -3.91 1.10
N THR A 117 -9.98 -4.20 1.84
CA THR A 117 -11.26 -3.49 1.68
C THR A 117 -11.10 -2.02 2.04
N ASN A 118 -10.47 -1.71 3.18
CA ASN A 118 -10.25 -0.33 3.61
C ASN A 118 -9.34 0.43 2.63
N VAL A 119 -8.21 -0.17 2.24
CA VAL A 119 -7.28 0.42 1.27
C VAL A 119 -8.01 0.70 -0.04
N SER A 120 -8.75 -0.26 -0.58
CA SER A 120 -9.49 -0.12 -1.85
C SER A 120 -10.49 1.05 -1.83
N VAL A 121 -11.22 1.23 -0.72
CA VAL A 121 -12.14 2.36 -0.54
C VAL A 121 -11.39 3.68 -0.57
N PHE A 122 -10.30 3.82 0.19
CA PHE A 122 -9.54 5.06 0.23
C PHE A 122 -8.82 5.37 -1.09
N LEU A 123 -8.30 4.36 -1.80
CA LEU A 123 -7.72 4.55 -3.12
C LEU A 123 -8.76 5.05 -4.13
N SER A 124 -9.98 4.51 -4.10
CA SER A 124 -11.09 4.95 -4.96
C SER A 124 -11.48 6.41 -4.68
N LEU A 125 -11.63 6.77 -3.40
CA LEU A 125 -11.93 8.14 -3.00
C LEU A 125 -10.81 9.13 -3.34
N SER A 126 -9.56 8.70 -3.23
CA SER A 126 -8.40 9.48 -3.65
C SER A 126 -8.40 9.72 -5.16
N LEU A 127 -8.63 8.68 -5.96
CA LEU A 127 -8.71 8.77 -7.41
C LEU A 127 -9.79 9.76 -7.85
N GLU A 128 -10.99 9.66 -7.29
CA GLU A 128 -12.06 10.61 -7.58
C GLU A 128 -11.68 12.06 -7.23
N ALA A 129 -11.01 12.27 -6.11
CA ALA A 129 -10.56 13.59 -5.69
C ALA A 129 -9.46 14.13 -6.63
N ALA A 130 -8.50 13.30 -7.03
CA ALA A 130 -7.47 13.66 -8.00
C ALA A 130 -8.08 14.00 -9.37
N LEU A 131 -9.05 13.22 -9.86
CA LEU A 131 -9.77 13.50 -11.10
C LEU A 131 -10.55 14.83 -11.05
N ARG A 132 -11.16 15.16 -9.91
CA ARG A 132 -11.77 16.49 -9.70
C ARG A 132 -10.71 17.59 -9.77
N GLY A 133 -9.57 17.39 -9.12
CA GLY A 133 -8.42 18.31 -9.17
C GLY A 133 -7.89 18.53 -10.59
N ALA A 134 -7.81 17.48 -11.40
CA ALA A 134 -7.32 17.55 -12.78
C ALA A 134 -8.27 18.28 -13.75
N ARG A 135 -9.56 18.44 -13.40
CA ARG A 135 -10.60 18.99 -14.29
C ARG A 135 -11.14 20.35 -13.84
N VAL A 136 -10.76 20.82 -12.65
CA VAL A 136 -11.24 22.08 -12.08
C VAL A 136 -10.76 23.29 -12.89
N ARG A 137 -11.54 24.36 -12.92
CA ARG A 137 -11.20 25.59 -13.68
C ARG A 137 -10.56 26.69 -12.83
N SER A 138 -10.31 26.42 -11.55
CA SER A 138 -9.77 27.40 -10.61
C SER A 138 -8.88 26.73 -9.57
N LEU A 139 -7.88 27.48 -9.10
CA LEU A 139 -6.85 26.97 -8.19
C LEU A 139 -7.41 26.54 -6.84
N ILE A 140 -8.26 27.36 -6.21
CA ILE A 140 -8.72 27.11 -4.83
C ILE A 140 -9.47 25.76 -4.70
N PRO A 141 -10.49 25.45 -5.53
CA PRO A 141 -11.18 24.17 -5.43
C PRO A 141 -10.30 22.99 -5.88
N GLY A 142 -9.32 23.23 -6.76
CA GLY A 142 -8.30 22.23 -7.09
C GLY A 142 -7.38 21.92 -5.91
N THR A 143 -6.93 22.94 -5.18
CA THR A 143 -6.16 22.78 -3.94
C THR A 143 -6.94 21.97 -2.91
N MET A 144 -8.25 22.23 -2.77
CA MET A 144 -9.10 21.42 -1.89
C MET A 144 -9.21 19.96 -2.37
N SER A 145 -9.35 19.74 -3.67
CA SER A 145 -9.41 18.39 -4.25
C SER A 145 -8.11 17.63 -4.02
N MET A 146 -6.96 18.28 -4.20
CA MET A 146 -5.63 17.68 -3.93
C MET A 146 -5.41 17.40 -2.44
N ARG A 147 -5.87 18.28 -1.54
CA ARG A 147 -5.86 18.02 -0.08
C ARG A 147 -6.72 16.81 0.29
N THR A 148 -7.88 16.67 -0.34
CA THR A 148 -8.76 15.52 -0.12
C THR A 148 -8.12 14.23 -0.62
N ALA A 149 -7.53 14.24 -1.82
CA ALA A 149 -6.78 13.10 -2.35
C ALA A 149 -5.62 12.71 -1.42
N TYR A 150 -4.83 13.70 -0.98
CA TYR A 150 -3.76 13.51 0.01
C TYR A 150 -4.23 12.80 1.27
N ALA A 151 -5.33 13.27 1.87
CA ALA A 151 -5.87 12.68 3.09
C ALA A 151 -6.31 11.22 2.90
N PHE A 152 -6.93 10.90 1.75
CA PHE A 152 -7.32 9.52 1.44
C PHE A 152 -6.12 8.62 1.15
N LEU A 153 -5.07 9.12 0.49
CA LEU A 153 -3.83 8.34 0.31
C LEU A 153 -3.16 8.02 1.65
N LEU A 154 -3.11 8.97 2.58
CA LEU A 154 -2.60 8.70 3.93
C LEU A 154 -3.46 7.67 4.67
N ALA A 155 -4.78 7.73 4.51
CA ALA A 155 -5.68 6.74 5.09
C ALA A 155 -5.49 5.33 4.47
N ALA A 156 -5.18 5.25 3.17
CA ALA A 156 -4.84 4.00 2.50
C ALA A 156 -3.49 3.43 2.96
N LEU A 157 -2.49 4.29 3.18
CA LEU A 157 -1.22 3.89 3.80
C LEU A 157 -1.43 3.35 5.22
N GLY A 158 -2.32 3.98 5.98
CA GLY A 158 -2.58 3.62 7.38
C GLY A 158 -1.54 4.19 8.34
N PRO A 159 -1.72 3.94 9.64
CA PRO A 159 -0.82 4.45 10.69
C PRO A 159 0.55 3.78 10.65
N GLU A 160 1.55 4.47 11.18
CA GLU A 160 2.88 3.91 11.43
C GLU A 160 2.94 3.23 12.80
N GLU A 161 2.07 3.64 13.73
CA GLU A 161 2.02 3.10 15.08
C GLU A 161 1.25 1.77 15.15
N ASP A 162 1.88 0.73 15.68
CA ASP A 162 1.29 -0.61 15.82
C ASP A 162 0.00 -0.60 16.67
N GLU A 163 -0.10 0.29 17.66
CA GLU A 163 -1.29 0.44 18.50
C GLU A 163 -2.55 0.83 17.70
N LEU A 164 -2.36 1.43 16.53
CA LEU A 164 -3.42 1.88 15.64
C LEU A 164 -3.66 0.92 14.46
N ALA A 165 -2.99 -0.23 14.42
CA ALA A 165 -3.10 -1.22 13.33
C ALA A 165 -4.55 -1.65 13.02
N TYR A 166 -5.44 -1.58 14.03
CA TYR A 166 -6.88 -1.86 13.88
C TYR A 166 -7.61 -0.91 12.91
N LEU A 167 -7.01 0.22 12.54
CA LEU A 167 -7.56 1.14 11.53
C LEU A 167 -7.39 0.62 10.09
N GLY A 168 -6.54 -0.37 9.87
CA GLY A 168 -6.24 -0.90 8.54
C GLY A 168 -5.15 -0.11 7.80
N GLY A 169 -4.92 -0.47 6.54
CA GLY A 169 -3.92 0.16 5.68
C GLY A 169 -2.76 -0.78 5.30
N ILE A 170 -1.87 -0.28 4.44
CA ILE A 170 -0.69 -1.00 3.94
C ILE A 170 0.40 -1.13 5.01
N ARG A 171 0.69 -0.06 5.75
CA ARG A 171 1.77 -0.02 6.75
C ARG A 171 1.60 -1.00 7.89
N PRO A 172 0.40 -1.17 8.49
CA PRO A 172 0.21 -2.21 9.50
C PRO A 172 0.45 -3.63 8.96
N LEU A 173 0.14 -3.89 7.69
CA LEU A 173 0.45 -5.19 7.06
C LEU A 173 1.96 -5.36 6.89
N LEU A 174 2.67 -4.33 6.42
CA LEU A 174 4.12 -4.36 6.30
C LEU A 174 4.80 -4.56 7.66
N SER A 175 4.39 -3.82 8.71
CA SER A 175 4.90 -4.00 10.08
C SER A 175 4.72 -5.44 10.57
N ARG A 176 3.60 -6.08 10.21
CA ARG A 176 3.30 -7.47 10.58
C ARG A 176 4.14 -8.49 9.82
N TYR A 177 4.27 -8.38 8.50
CA TYR A 177 4.82 -9.46 7.66
C TYR A 177 6.28 -9.26 7.25
N ARG A 178 6.74 -8.01 7.05
CA ARG A 178 8.12 -7.73 6.62
C ARG A 178 9.16 -8.37 7.56
N PRO A 179 9.06 -8.25 8.90
CA PRO A 179 10.05 -8.86 9.80
C PRO A 179 10.11 -10.39 9.71
N LEU A 180 8.98 -11.04 9.35
CA LEU A 180 8.91 -12.49 9.20
C LEU A 180 9.59 -12.98 7.92
N VAL A 181 9.63 -12.14 6.88
CA VAL A 181 10.34 -12.42 5.62
C VAL A 181 11.83 -12.12 5.75
N GLU A 182 12.19 -10.98 6.36
CA GLU A 182 13.59 -10.57 6.51
C GLU A 182 14.39 -11.46 7.47
N ALA A 183 13.75 -12.03 8.50
CA ALA A 183 14.41 -12.92 9.45
C ALA A 183 14.96 -14.21 8.81
N ASP A 184 14.42 -14.64 7.66
CA ASP A 184 14.86 -15.83 6.91
C ASP A 184 15.92 -15.48 5.83
N ALA A 185 15.94 -14.24 5.33
CA ALA A 185 16.94 -13.80 4.35
C ALA A 185 18.34 -13.59 4.96
N GLY A 186 18.45 -13.61 6.29
CA GLY A 186 19.68 -13.35 7.04
C GLY A 186 20.39 -14.60 7.61
N SER A 187 19.88 -15.81 7.36
CA SER A 187 20.51 -17.09 7.74
C SER A 187 21.22 -17.81 6.58
#